data_AF-A0A958RM16-F1
#
_entry.id   AF-A0A958RM16-F1
#
_cell.length_a   1.000
_cell.length_b   1.000
_cell.length_c   1.000
_cell.angle_alpha   90.00
_cell.angle_beta   90.00
_cell.angle_gamma   90.00
#
_symmetry.space_group_name_H-M   'P 1'
#
loop_
_entity.id
_entity.type
_entity.pdbx_description
1 polymer ?
#
loop_
_entity_poly.entity_id
_entity_poly.type
_entity_poly.pdbx_seq_one_letter_code
_entity_poly.pdbx_strand_id
1 'polypeptide(L)'
;MLRSINHLLLLGLGLLFALGAAAENFKYSELQIRDYDEMLKDVTARVVSAKKISMEKQAEGADEEGDREAIEILRTTLKLILSRPNEDNMVAKLIPVVRSELNNFSAFEDTLSSVADEALRAINNDKLPVVYRGTSLFILENLMSEIRPEIENKEEFKLVITKIRDAKIEIPEKVKNERKLRSMYNTKNPSTIAAAILKDEEALAKKRAERAAAKAKADEKAKGKKSEEKD
;
A
#
# COMPACT_ATOMS: atom_id res chain seq x y z
N MET A 1 41.59 -5.77 -59.84
CA MET A 1 40.18 -6.20 -59.92
C MET A 1 39.66 -6.39 -58.51
N LEU A 2 38.63 -5.61 -58.14
CA LEU A 2 38.01 -5.53 -56.83
C LEU A 2 37.19 -6.78 -56.50
N ARG A 3 37.31 -7.29 -55.26
CA ARG A 3 36.27 -8.07 -54.55
C ARG A 3 36.40 -7.73 -53.06
N SER A 4 35.65 -6.73 -52.61
CA SER A 4 34.33 -6.82 -51.97
C SER A 4 34.43 -7.03 -50.46
N ILE A 5 34.49 -5.90 -49.77
CA ILE A 5 34.32 -5.73 -48.33
C ILE A 5 32.80 -5.69 -48.09
N ASN A 6 32.24 -6.70 -47.42
CA ASN A 6 30.90 -6.61 -46.84
C ASN A 6 31.03 -6.40 -45.33
N HIS A 7 31.23 -5.11 -45.02
CA HIS A 7 30.90 -4.47 -43.76
C HIS A 7 29.44 -4.80 -43.36
N LEU A 8 29.22 -5.23 -42.12
CA LEU A 8 28.80 -4.33 -41.03
C LEU A 8 27.36 -3.83 -41.24
N LEU A 9 26.37 -4.66 -40.89
CA LEU A 9 24.99 -4.19 -40.65
C LEU A 9 24.18 -5.28 -39.94
N LEU A 10 24.43 -5.46 -38.64
CA LEU A 10 23.58 -6.24 -37.74
C LEU A 10 23.51 -5.57 -36.36
N LEU A 11 23.32 -4.26 -36.39
CA LEU A 11 22.95 -3.41 -35.26
C LEU A 11 21.56 -2.83 -35.59
N GLY A 12 20.60 -3.74 -35.72
CA GLY A 12 19.22 -3.44 -36.08
C GLY A 12 18.30 -3.67 -34.89
N LEU A 13 17.93 -2.58 -34.23
CA LEU A 13 16.58 -2.37 -33.72
C LEU A 13 16.10 -3.33 -32.62
N GLY A 14 16.81 -3.38 -31.49
CA GLY A 14 16.19 -3.69 -30.19
C GLY A 14 15.32 -2.52 -29.73
N LEU A 15 14.23 -2.23 -30.46
CA LEU A 15 13.26 -1.23 -30.06
C LEU A 15 12.57 -1.75 -28.79
N LEU A 16 12.89 -1.12 -27.67
CA LEU A 16 12.20 -1.19 -26.40
C LEU A 16 10.68 -1.16 -26.60
N PHE A 17 10.04 -2.33 -26.60
CA PHE A 17 8.64 -2.44 -26.22
C PHE A 17 8.58 -2.47 -24.69
N ALA A 18 8.94 -1.34 -24.07
CA ALA A 18 8.41 -1.03 -22.75
C ALA A 18 6.92 -0.71 -22.96
N LEU A 19 6.10 -1.75 -23.04
CA LEU A 19 4.66 -1.66 -22.81
C LEU A 19 4.52 -1.19 -21.36
N GLY A 20 4.58 0.12 -21.17
CA GLY A 20 4.19 0.74 -19.93
C GLY A 20 2.75 0.32 -19.68
N ALA A 21 2.54 -0.56 -18.72
CA ALA A 21 1.23 -0.86 -18.19
C ALA A 21 0.55 0.48 -17.94
N ALA A 22 -0.48 0.78 -18.74
CA ALA A 22 -1.20 2.03 -18.59
C ALA A 22 -1.72 2.03 -17.14
N ALA A 23 -1.23 2.96 -16.32
CA ALA A 23 -1.58 3.01 -14.92
C ALA A 23 -3.10 3.11 -14.79
N GLU A 24 -3.74 2.04 -14.32
CA GLU A 24 -5.19 2.03 -14.11
C GLU A 24 -5.50 3.07 -13.03
N ASN A 25 -6.25 4.11 -13.42
CA ASN A 25 -6.62 5.21 -12.54
C ASN A 25 -8.08 5.04 -12.13
N PHE A 26 -8.31 4.69 -10.87
CA PHE A 26 -9.65 4.57 -10.31
C PHE A 26 -10.21 5.93 -9.93
N LYS A 27 -11.55 6.10 -10.03
CA LYS A 27 -12.24 7.27 -9.50
C LYS A 27 -13.01 6.88 -8.26
N TYR A 28 -12.67 7.47 -7.11
CA TYR A 28 -13.37 7.22 -5.86
C TYR A 28 -14.90 7.44 -5.98
N SER A 29 -15.32 8.40 -6.82
CA SER A 29 -16.73 8.74 -7.05
C SER A 29 -17.53 7.64 -7.74
N GLU A 30 -16.87 6.79 -8.52
CA GLU A 30 -17.49 5.62 -9.18
C GLU A 30 -17.46 4.40 -8.25
N LEU A 31 -16.46 4.31 -7.37
CA LEU A 31 -16.33 3.19 -6.42
C LEU A 31 -17.24 3.33 -5.20
N GLN A 32 -17.56 4.55 -4.78
CA GLN A 32 -18.42 4.78 -3.60
C GLN A 32 -19.85 4.26 -3.79
N ILE A 33 -20.34 4.17 -5.04
CA ILE A 33 -21.68 3.68 -5.35
C ILE A 33 -21.76 2.16 -5.46
N ARG A 34 -20.60 1.48 -5.53
CA ARG A 34 -20.54 0.02 -5.59
C ARG A 34 -20.76 -0.57 -4.22
N ASP A 35 -21.58 -1.59 -4.17
CA ASP A 35 -21.82 -2.35 -2.96
C ASP A 35 -20.72 -3.38 -2.70
N TYR A 36 -20.85 -4.12 -1.59
CA TYR A 36 -19.86 -5.10 -1.18
C TYR A 36 -19.77 -6.27 -2.15
N ASP A 37 -20.90 -6.74 -2.70
CA ASP A 37 -20.94 -7.91 -3.55
C ASP A 37 -20.32 -7.61 -4.91
N GLU A 38 -20.60 -6.43 -5.48
CA GLU A 38 -19.96 -5.93 -6.69
C GLU A 38 -18.44 -5.79 -6.52
N MET A 39 -18.00 -5.16 -5.43
CA MET A 39 -16.58 -4.98 -5.15
C MET A 39 -15.87 -6.31 -4.89
N LEU A 40 -16.49 -7.22 -4.12
CA LEU A 40 -15.94 -8.54 -3.84
C LEU A 40 -15.83 -9.37 -5.12
N LYS A 41 -16.83 -9.31 -6.00
CA LYS A 41 -16.81 -9.98 -7.29
C LYS A 41 -15.64 -9.50 -8.15
N ASP A 42 -15.44 -8.19 -8.27
CA ASP A 42 -14.34 -7.61 -9.04
C ASP A 42 -12.97 -7.97 -8.46
N VAL A 43 -12.81 -7.89 -7.12
CA VAL A 43 -11.58 -8.27 -6.42
C VAL A 43 -11.27 -9.76 -6.63
N THR A 44 -12.27 -10.62 -6.46
CA THR A 44 -12.09 -12.08 -6.61
C THR A 44 -11.74 -12.44 -8.04
N ALA A 45 -12.39 -11.83 -9.04
CA ALA A 45 -12.08 -12.05 -10.45
C ALA A 45 -10.62 -11.70 -10.79
N ARG A 46 -10.12 -10.58 -10.27
CA ARG A 46 -8.72 -10.16 -10.46
C ARG A 46 -7.74 -11.08 -9.74
N VAL A 47 -8.06 -11.52 -8.51
CA VAL A 47 -7.24 -12.50 -7.77
C VAL A 47 -7.16 -13.84 -8.51
N VAL A 48 -8.29 -14.34 -9.03
CA VAL A 48 -8.32 -15.56 -9.86
C VAL A 48 -7.48 -15.38 -11.12
N SER A 49 -7.55 -14.21 -11.76
CA SER A 49 -6.74 -13.90 -12.95
C SER A 49 -5.24 -13.89 -12.63
N ALA A 50 -4.83 -13.29 -11.51
CA ALA A 50 -3.43 -13.28 -11.07
C ALA A 50 -2.90 -14.69 -10.82
N LYS A 51 -3.68 -15.55 -10.14
CA LYS A 51 -3.33 -16.97 -9.94
C LYS A 51 -3.18 -17.71 -11.25
N LYS A 52 -4.12 -17.51 -12.16
CA LYS A 52 -4.11 -18.15 -13.47
C LYS A 52 -2.84 -17.80 -14.25
N ILE A 53 -2.47 -16.51 -14.28
CA ILE A 53 -1.25 -16.05 -14.98
C ILE A 53 0.01 -16.65 -14.37
N SER A 54 0.14 -16.65 -13.04
CA SER A 54 1.28 -17.28 -12.36
C SER A 54 1.37 -18.77 -12.71
N MET A 55 0.26 -19.51 -12.66
CA MET A 55 0.23 -20.94 -13.01
C MET A 55 0.55 -21.23 -14.49
N GLU A 56 -0.01 -20.44 -15.42
CA GLU A 56 0.25 -20.61 -16.85
C GLU A 56 1.72 -20.36 -17.18
N LYS A 57 2.31 -19.31 -16.62
CA LYS A 57 3.73 -18.98 -16.81
C LYS A 57 4.67 -19.97 -16.15
N GLN A 58 4.29 -20.52 -14.99
CA GLN A 58 5.03 -21.61 -14.37
C GLN A 58 5.04 -22.87 -15.25
N ALA A 59 3.92 -23.20 -15.91
CA ALA A 59 3.86 -24.32 -16.85
C ALA A 59 4.75 -24.09 -18.10
N GLU A 60 5.00 -22.83 -18.46
CA GLU A 60 5.92 -22.42 -19.53
C GLU A 60 7.40 -22.34 -19.06
N GLY A 61 7.69 -22.58 -17.78
CA GLY A 61 9.02 -22.45 -17.19
C GLY A 61 9.48 -21.01 -16.97
N ALA A 62 8.54 -20.06 -16.92
CA ALA A 62 8.75 -18.63 -16.76
C ALA A 62 8.25 -18.13 -15.39
N ASP A 63 8.62 -18.82 -14.31
CA ASP A 63 8.11 -18.59 -12.94
C ASP A 63 8.22 -17.13 -12.50
N GLU A 64 9.41 -16.52 -12.63
CA GLU A 64 9.66 -15.14 -12.20
C GLU A 64 8.82 -14.10 -12.96
N GLU A 65 8.59 -14.33 -14.25
CA GLU A 65 7.76 -13.44 -15.08
C GLU A 65 6.29 -13.56 -14.68
N GLY A 66 5.81 -14.79 -14.46
CA GLY A 66 4.45 -15.06 -14.00
C GLY A 66 4.16 -14.44 -12.65
N ASP A 67 5.07 -14.58 -11.70
CA ASP A 67 4.91 -14.02 -10.36
C ASP A 67 4.92 -12.49 -10.40
N ARG A 68 5.81 -11.88 -11.20
CA ARG A 68 5.82 -10.42 -11.39
C ARG A 68 4.49 -9.91 -11.96
N GLU A 69 3.95 -10.56 -12.99
CA GLU A 69 2.66 -10.17 -13.57
C GLU A 69 1.49 -10.36 -12.59
N ALA A 70 1.51 -11.45 -11.83
CA ALA A 70 0.51 -11.70 -10.79
C ALA A 70 0.55 -10.62 -9.69
N ILE A 71 1.74 -10.26 -9.21
CA ILE A 71 1.94 -9.18 -8.22
C ILE A 71 1.42 -7.85 -8.76
N GLU A 72 1.63 -7.53 -10.04
CA GLU A 72 1.14 -6.30 -10.67
C GLU A 72 -0.40 -6.21 -10.70
N ILE A 73 -1.07 -7.34 -10.98
CA ILE A 73 -2.54 -7.43 -10.93
C ILE A 73 -3.02 -7.26 -9.48
N LEU A 74 -2.36 -7.92 -8.52
CA LEU A 74 -2.70 -7.81 -7.10
C LEU A 74 -2.47 -6.40 -6.56
N ARG A 75 -1.38 -5.72 -6.94
CA ARG A 75 -1.14 -4.31 -6.63
C ARG A 75 -2.25 -3.42 -7.15
N THR A 76 -2.65 -3.62 -8.40
CA THR A 76 -3.75 -2.87 -9.02
C THR A 76 -5.08 -3.13 -8.31
N THR A 77 -5.31 -4.37 -7.87
CA THR A 77 -6.49 -4.76 -7.08
C THR A 77 -6.48 -4.12 -5.69
N LEU A 78 -5.31 -4.04 -5.05
CA LEU A 78 -5.16 -3.33 -3.78
C LEU A 78 -5.45 -1.83 -3.95
N LYS A 79 -4.96 -1.21 -5.02
CA LYS A 79 -5.28 0.19 -5.37
C LYS A 79 -6.78 0.40 -5.57
N LEU A 80 -7.47 -0.52 -6.25
CA LEU A 80 -8.92 -0.48 -6.44
C LEU A 80 -9.65 -0.39 -5.08
N ILE A 81 -9.29 -1.28 -4.15
CA ILE A 81 -9.91 -1.32 -2.82
C ILE A 81 -9.60 -0.01 -2.05
N LEU A 82 -8.33 0.39 -2.01
CA LEU A 82 -7.88 1.57 -1.27
C LEU A 82 -8.40 2.90 -1.85
N SER A 83 -8.83 2.91 -3.11
CA SER A 83 -9.36 4.12 -3.79
C SER A 83 -10.76 4.52 -3.33
N ARG A 84 -11.49 3.63 -2.64
CA ARG A 84 -12.88 3.86 -2.23
C ARG A 84 -12.96 4.59 -0.88
N PRO A 85 -13.89 5.53 -0.67
CA PRO A 85 -14.20 6.01 0.68
C PRO A 85 -14.64 4.86 1.61
N ASN A 86 -14.18 4.84 2.85
CA ASN A 86 -14.33 3.70 3.76
C ASN A 86 -15.29 3.96 4.93
N GLU A 87 -16.44 4.58 4.69
CA GLU A 87 -17.43 4.88 5.74
C GLU A 87 -18.17 3.63 6.25
N ASP A 88 -18.28 2.61 5.41
CA ASP A 88 -18.97 1.34 5.67
C ASP A 88 -18.02 0.18 6.03
N ASN A 89 -16.74 0.51 6.28
CA ASN A 89 -15.68 -0.43 6.60
C ASN A 89 -15.47 -1.52 5.54
N MET A 90 -15.74 -1.24 4.26
CA MET A 90 -15.56 -2.19 3.17
C MET A 90 -14.08 -2.51 2.91
N VAL A 91 -13.18 -1.55 3.07
CA VAL A 91 -11.74 -1.73 2.81
C VAL A 91 -11.18 -2.86 3.68
N ALA A 92 -11.46 -2.84 4.99
CA ALA A 92 -10.99 -3.86 5.94
C ALA A 92 -11.56 -5.26 5.65
N LYS A 93 -12.71 -5.36 4.97
CA LYS A 93 -13.30 -6.65 4.58
C LYS A 93 -12.66 -7.23 3.32
N LEU A 94 -12.24 -6.36 2.37
CA LEU A 94 -11.71 -6.78 1.07
C LEU A 94 -10.19 -6.99 1.06
N ILE A 95 -9.43 -6.19 1.83
CA ILE A 95 -7.96 -6.28 1.86
C ILE A 95 -7.46 -7.70 2.21
N PRO A 96 -8.03 -8.44 3.18
CA PRO A 96 -7.54 -9.77 3.52
C PRO A 96 -7.43 -10.73 2.33
N VAL A 97 -8.34 -10.61 1.35
CA VAL A 97 -8.34 -11.43 0.13
C VAL A 97 -7.09 -11.18 -0.70
N VAL A 98 -6.72 -9.93 -0.93
CA VAL A 98 -5.54 -9.55 -1.74
C VAL A 98 -4.25 -9.73 -0.93
N ARG A 99 -4.29 -9.42 0.36
CA ARG A 99 -3.16 -9.55 1.29
C ARG A 99 -2.66 -10.99 1.38
N SER A 100 -3.57 -11.96 1.49
CA SER A 100 -3.20 -13.38 1.52
C SER A 100 -2.40 -13.78 0.29
N GLU A 101 -2.80 -13.30 -0.89
CA GLU A 101 -2.12 -13.62 -2.14
C GLU A 101 -0.78 -12.91 -2.28
N LEU A 102 -0.71 -11.62 -1.95
CA LEU A 102 0.56 -10.88 -1.95
C LEU A 102 1.57 -11.48 -0.96
N ASN A 103 1.12 -12.00 0.19
CA ASN A 103 1.98 -12.70 1.13
C ASN A 103 2.56 -14.00 0.57
N ASN A 104 1.81 -14.73 -0.28
CA ASN A 104 2.33 -15.92 -0.95
C ASN A 104 3.54 -15.59 -1.84
N PHE A 105 3.59 -14.38 -2.38
CA PHE A 105 4.71 -13.84 -3.15
C PHE A 105 5.72 -13.04 -2.32
N SER A 106 5.55 -12.97 -0.98
CA SER A 106 6.34 -12.08 -0.10
C SER A 106 6.38 -10.62 -0.57
N ALA A 107 5.32 -10.15 -1.23
CA ALA A 107 5.29 -8.87 -1.93
C ALA A 107 4.35 -7.84 -1.28
N PHE A 108 3.72 -8.15 -0.13
CA PHE A 108 2.69 -7.29 0.45
C PHE A 108 3.24 -5.94 0.94
N GLU A 109 4.31 -5.98 1.73
CA GLU A 109 4.99 -4.79 2.27
C GLU A 109 5.53 -3.89 1.14
N ASP A 110 6.20 -4.48 0.15
CA ASP A 110 6.71 -3.75 -1.03
C ASP A 110 5.57 -3.14 -1.86
N THR A 111 4.48 -3.87 -2.01
CA THR A 111 3.28 -3.38 -2.70
C THR A 111 2.69 -2.17 -1.99
N LEU A 112 2.57 -2.19 -0.66
CA LEU A 112 2.10 -1.04 0.13
C LEU A 112 3.00 0.18 -0.05
N SER A 113 4.32 -0.01 -0.02
CA SER A 113 5.29 1.05 -0.24
C SER A 113 5.18 1.66 -1.65
N SER A 114 5.05 0.81 -2.68
CA SER A 114 4.86 1.24 -4.07
C SER A 114 3.54 1.99 -4.27
N VAL A 115 2.44 1.49 -3.69
CA VAL A 115 1.12 2.14 -3.77
C VAL A 115 1.14 3.51 -3.08
N ALA A 116 1.81 3.63 -1.93
CA ALA A 116 2.01 4.92 -1.28
C ALA A 116 2.82 5.89 -2.17
N ASP A 117 3.90 5.42 -2.80
CA ASP A 117 4.72 6.24 -3.71
C ASP A 117 3.93 6.72 -4.93
N GLU A 118 3.13 5.85 -5.53
CA GLU A 118 2.24 6.21 -6.64
C GLU A 118 1.21 7.25 -6.24
N ALA A 119 0.57 7.08 -5.08
CA ALA A 119 -0.42 8.03 -4.57
C ALA A 119 0.21 9.39 -4.27
N LEU A 120 1.40 9.42 -3.64
CA LEU A 120 2.15 10.66 -3.39
C LEU A 120 2.51 11.40 -4.69
N ARG A 121 3.02 10.67 -5.69
CA ARG A 121 3.30 11.23 -7.02
C ARG A 121 2.04 11.78 -7.68
N ALA A 122 0.94 11.04 -7.59
CA ALA A 122 -0.32 11.45 -8.21
C ALA A 122 -0.91 12.71 -7.55
N ILE A 123 -0.87 12.84 -6.23
CA ILE A 123 -1.35 14.04 -5.52
C ILE A 123 -0.60 15.29 -5.99
N ASN A 124 0.71 15.20 -6.20
CA ASN A 124 1.55 16.32 -6.61
C ASN A 124 1.56 16.60 -8.11
N ASN A 125 0.96 15.72 -8.93
CA ASN A 125 0.92 15.88 -10.38
C ASN A 125 -0.26 16.78 -10.80
N ASP A 126 0.05 18.01 -11.19
CA ASP A 126 -0.91 19.01 -11.64
C ASP A 126 -1.55 18.69 -13.01
N LYS A 127 -0.92 17.82 -13.80
CA LYS A 127 -1.47 17.33 -15.07
C LYS A 127 -2.56 16.28 -14.89
N LEU A 128 -2.62 15.62 -13.72
CA LEU A 128 -3.68 14.66 -13.45
C LEU A 128 -5.01 15.38 -13.16
N PRO A 129 -6.13 14.87 -13.72
CA PRO A 129 -7.46 15.34 -13.36
C PRO A 129 -7.69 15.35 -11.84
N VAL A 130 -8.37 16.39 -11.35
CA VAL A 130 -8.58 16.64 -9.91
C VAL A 130 -9.15 15.43 -9.17
N VAL A 131 -10.10 14.71 -9.79
CA VAL A 131 -10.73 13.50 -9.22
C VAL A 131 -9.73 12.38 -8.93
N TYR A 132 -8.69 12.21 -9.76
CA TYR A 132 -7.67 11.18 -9.54
C TYR A 132 -6.74 11.57 -8.41
N ARG A 133 -6.38 12.86 -8.32
CA ARG A 133 -5.63 13.39 -7.17
C ARG A 133 -6.41 13.25 -5.87
N GLY A 134 -7.73 13.48 -5.90
CA GLY A 134 -8.64 13.23 -4.80
C GLY A 134 -8.71 11.75 -4.42
N THR A 135 -8.74 10.85 -5.41
CA THR A 135 -8.68 9.39 -5.20
C THR A 135 -7.39 8.98 -4.50
N SER A 136 -6.25 9.53 -4.90
CA SER A 136 -4.97 9.26 -4.25
C SER A 136 -4.91 9.67 -2.78
N LEU A 137 -5.70 10.67 -2.35
CA LEU A 137 -5.85 10.99 -0.93
C LEU A 137 -6.58 9.87 -0.17
N PHE A 138 -7.65 9.30 -0.73
CA PHE A 138 -8.32 8.14 -0.14
C PHE A 138 -7.39 6.93 -0.04
N ILE A 139 -6.56 6.69 -1.07
CA ILE A 139 -5.56 5.62 -1.02
C ILE A 139 -4.67 5.76 0.20
N LEU A 140 -4.09 6.95 0.44
CA LEU A 140 -3.22 7.17 1.60
C LEU A 140 -3.97 7.06 2.94
N GLU A 141 -5.18 7.62 3.03
CA GLU A 141 -6.01 7.57 4.24
C GLU A 141 -6.36 6.12 4.63
N ASN A 142 -6.80 5.32 3.65
CA ASN A 142 -7.16 3.93 3.85
C ASN A 142 -5.93 3.06 4.12
N LEU A 143 -4.84 3.28 3.39
CA LEU A 143 -3.59 2.54 3.58
C LEU A 143 -3.07 2.72 5.00
N MET A 144 -2.99 3.97 5.48
CA MET A 144 -2.56 4.24 6.85
C MET A 144 -3.49 3.60 7.88
N SER A 145 -4.81 3.63 7.63
CA SER A 145 -5.79 3.02 8.53
C SER A 145 -5.65 1.51 8.61
N GLU A 146 -5.36 0.84 7.48
CA GLU A 146 -5.16 -0.60 7.40
C GLU A 146 -3.91 -1.05 8.16
N ILE A 147 -2.78 -0.37 7.98
CA ILE A 147 -1.51 -0.81 8.59
C ILE A 147 -1.33 -0.33 10.02
N ARG A 148 -2.09 0.69 10.46
CA ARG A 148 -2.01 1.29 11.80
C ARG A 148 -2.04 0.27 12.96
N PRO A 149 -2.87 -0.78 12.95
CA PRO A 149 -2.92 -1.74 14.05
C PRO A 149 -1.63 -2.56 14.21
N GLU A 150 -0.81 -2.65 13.16
CA GLU A 150 0.35 -3.55 13.10
C GLU A 150 1.71 -2.81 13.11
N ILE A 151 1.73 -1.48 13.15
CA ILE A 151 2.97 -0.69 13.00
C ILE A 151 3.98 -0.95 14.12
N GLU A 152 3.50 -1.38 15.29
CA GLU A 152 4.36 -1.75 16.42
C GLU A 152 5.23 -2.96 16.09
N ASN A 153 4.68 -3.91 15.33
CA ASN A 153 5.30 -5.22 15.09
C ASN A 153 6.00 -5.29 13.74
N LYS A 154 5.83 -4.29 12.87
CA LYS A 154 6.32 -4.27 11.49
C LYS A 154 6.97 -2.93 11.16
N GLU A 155 8.30 -2.92 11.12
CA GLU A 155 9.07 -1.70 10.83
C GLU A 155 8.79 -1.19 9.40
N GLU A 156 8.53 -2.09 8.45
CA GLU A 156 8.16 -1.75 7.07
C GLU A 156 6.90 -0.87 7.03
N PHE A 157 5.91 -1.15 7.88
CA PHE A 157 4.69 -0.33 7.97
C PHE A 157 4.99 1.05 8.54
N LYS A 158 5.84 1.11 9.56
CA LYS A 158 6.30 2.37 10.13
C LYS A 158 7.08 3.22 9.11
N LEU A 159 7.91 2.59 8.27
CA LEU A 159 8.61 3.27 7.18
C LEU A 159 7.62 3.86 6.15
N VAL A 160 6.56 3.14 5.80
CA VAL A 160 5.52 3.67 4.89
C VAL A 160 4.81 4.88 5.50
N ILE A 161 4.40 4.83 6.77
CA ILE A 161 3.77 5.99 7.44
C ILE A 161 4.75 7.16 7.55
N THR A 162 6.00 6.88 7.91
CA THR A 162 7.08 7.88 7.97
C THR A 162 7.26 8.58 6.64
N LYS A 163 7.27 7.82 5.54
CA LYS A 163 7.33 8.36 4.18
C LYS A 163 6.17 9.31 3.89
N ILE A 164 4.94 8.93 4.25
CA ILE A 164 3.74 9.78 4.05
C ILE A 164 3.81 11.07 4.89
N ARG A 165 4.30 10.98 6.13
CA ARG A 165 4.55 12.15 6.99
C ARG A 165 5.55 13.10 6.33
N ASP A 166 6.69 12.55 5.91
CA ASP A 166 7.84 13.33 5.43
C ASP A 166 7.61 13.93 4.05
N ALA A 167 6.64 13.41 3.29
CA ALA A 167 6.19 14.00 2.04
C ALA A 167 5.55 15.39 2.19
N LYS A 168 5.15 15.80 3.41
CA LYS A 168 4.60 17.14 3.74
C LYS A 168 3.58 17.61 2.70
N ILE A 169 2.58 16.78 2.44
CA ILE A 169 1.64 16.96 1.34
C ILE A 169 0.91 18.29 1.48
N GLU A 170 0.95 19.12 0.44
CA GLU A 170 0.11 20.30 0.31
C GLU A 170 -1.09 19.96 -0.56
N ILE A 171 -2.29 19.95 0.03
CA ILE A 171 -3.50 19.61 -0.71
C ILE A 171 -4.03 20.85 -1.42
N PRO A 172 -4.09 20.88 -2.76
CA PRO A 172 -4.61 22.02 -3.49
C PRO A 172 -6.09 22.25 -3.17
N GLU A 173 -6.50 23.52 -3.10
CA GLU A 173 -7.88 23.88 -2.77
C GLU A 173 -8.90 23.31 -3.77
N LYS A 174 -8.53 23.18 -5.04
CA LYS A 174 -9.35 22.51 -6.07
C LYS A 174 -9.67 21.06 -5.71
N VAL A 175 -8.72 20.33 -5.13
CA VAL A 175 -8.91 18.93 -4.71
C VAL A 175 -9.80 18.86 -3.47
N LYS A 176 -9.61 19.76 -2.50
CA LYS A 176 -10.48 19.84 -1.31
C LYS A 176 -11.92 20.14 -1.70
N ASN A 177 -12.12 21.11 -2.59
CA ASN A 177 -13.43 21.50 -3.08
C ASN A 177 -14.10 20.38 -3.88
N GLU A 178 -13.34 19.65 -4.70
CA GLU A 178 -13.86 18.52 -5.46
C GLU A 178 -14.37 17.40 -4.54
N ARG A 179 -13.58 16.99 -3.54
CA ARG A 179 -13.99 15.99 -2.53
C ARG A 179 -15.23 16.44 -1.75
N LYS A 180 -15.27 17.71 -1.35
CA LYS A 180 -16.41 18.29 -0.63
C LYS A 180 -17.67 18.37 -1.50
N LEU A 181 -17.56 18.77 -2.76
CA LEU A 181 -18.71 18.95 -3.64
C LEU A 181 -19.32 17.61 -4.08
N ARG A 182 -18.49 16.61 -4.38
CA ARG A 182 -18.97 15.33 -4.90
C ARG A 182 -19.52 14.39 -3.85
N SER A 183 -18.94 14.44 -2.65
CA SER A 183 -19.19 13.41 -1.64
C SER A 183 -19.20 13.96 -0.21
N MET A 184 -19.23 15.28 -0.05
CA MET A 184 -19.28 15.96 1.26
C MET A 184 -18.13 15.60 2.22
N TYR A 185 -17.04 15.05 1.70
CA TYR A 185 -15.89 14.66 2.54
C TYR A 185 -15.06 15.87 2.96
N ASN A 186 -14.89 16.01 4.27
CA ASN A 186 -13.91 16.93 4.84
C ASN A 186 -12.53 16.32 4.68
N THR A 187 -11.75 16.89 3.77
CA THR A 187 -10.41 16.41 3.47
C THR A 187 -9.47 16.66 4.64
N LYS A 188 -8.95 15.60 5.24
CA LYS A 188 -7.86 15.65 6.21
C LYS A 188 -6.52 15.52 5.47
N ASN A 189 -5.47 16.13 6.01
CA ASN A 189 -4.16 16.06 5.38
C ASN A 189 -3.45 14.73 5.74
N PRO A 190 -3.09 13.87 4.77
CA PRO A 190 -2.48 12.57 5.08
C PRO A 190 -1.17 12.69 5.87
N SER A 191 -0.33 13.70 5.60
CA SER A 191 0.90 13.91 6.37
C SER A 191 0.62 14.27 7.83
N THR A 192 -0.48 15.00 8.11
CA THR A 192 -0.90 15.29 9.50
C THR A 192 -1.44 14.05 10.22
N ILE A 193 -2.16 13.18 9.49
CA ILE A 193 -2.63 11.90 10.03
C ILE A 193 -1.44 11.00 10.35
N ALA A 194 -0.49 10.88 9.41
CA ALA A 194 0.73 10.10 9.60
C ALA A 194 1.54 10.58 10.81
N ALA A 195 1.71 11.90 10.96
CA ALA A 195 2.37 12.49 12.13
C ALA A 195 1.67 12.13 13.45
N ALA A 196 0.33 12.17 13.47
CA ALA A 196 -0.44 11.80 14.64
C ALA A 196 -0.30 10.31 14.99
N ILE A 197 -0.34 9.43 13.98
CA ILE A 197 -0.16 7.98 14.18
C ILE A 197 1.21 7.68 14.81
N LEU A 198 2.28 8.27 14.27
CA LEU A 198 3.64 8.05 14.78
C LEU A 198 3.80 8.58 16.21
N LYS A 199 3.22 9.74 16.52
CA LYS A 199 3.23 10.31 17.87
C LYS A 199 2.47 9.43 18.87
N ASP A 200 1.30 8.90 18.47
CA ASP A 200 0.52 7.98 19.30
C ASP A 200 1.33 6.72 19.60
N GLU A 201 2.04 6.17 18.61
CA GLU A 201 2.88 4.98 18.79
C GLU A 201 4.07 5.24 19.71
N GLU A 202 4.77 6.36 19.56
CA GLU A 202 5.86 6.74 20.48
C GLU A 202 5.37 6.83 21.93
N ALA A 203 4.18 7.41 22.14
CA ALA A 203 3.56 7.51 23.45
C ALA A 203 3.16 6.14 24.03
N LEU A 204 2.67 5.22 23.19
CA LEU A 204 2.35 3.84 23.58
C LEU A 204 3.60 3.05 23.92
N ALA A 205 4.65 3.12 23.09
CA ALA A 205 5.93 2.47 23.31
C ALA A 205 6.56 2.91 24.64
N LYS A 206 6.53 4.22 24.95
CA LYS A 206 7.00 4.75 26.24
C LYS A 206 6.23 4.16 27.42
N LYS A 207 4.90 4.15 27.36
CA LYS A 207 4.05 3.58 28.43
C LYS A 207 4.32 2.08 28.63
N ARG A 208 4.57 1.33 27.55
CA ARG A 208 4.90 -0.09 27.62
C ARG A 208 6.26 -0.32 28.28
N ALA A 209 7.28 0.46 27.90
CA ALA A 209 8.60 0.41 28.52
C ALA A 209 8.54 0.71 30.03
N GLU A 210 7.77 1.73 30.44
CA GLU A 210 7.54 2.06 31.86
C GLU A 210 6.86 0.91 32.61
N ARG A 211 5.84 0.28 32.03
CA ARG A 211 5.15 -0.89 32.61
C ARG A 211 6.07 -2.11 32.73
N ALA A 212 6.88 -2.37 31.71
CA ALA A 212 7.84 -3.48 31.72
C ALA A 212 8.91 -3.28 32.81
N ALA A 213 9.45 -2.06 32.94
CA ALA A 213 10.40 -1.71 33.99
C ALA A 213 9.79 -1.79 35.39
N ALA A 214 8.54 -1.37 35.57
CA ALA A 214 7.83 -1.49 36.84
C ALA A 214 7.59 -2.96 37.23
N LYS A 215 7.21 -3.81 36.27
CA LYS A 215 7.02 -5.24 36.48
C LYS A 215 8.34 -5.93 36.85
N ALA A 216 9.44 -5.65 36.14
CA ALA A 216 10.76 -6.21 36.44
C ALA A 216 11.21 -5.87 37.88
N LYS A 217 11.04 -4.61 38.31
CA LYS A 217 11.34 -4.19 39.69
C LYS A 217 10.46 -4.88 40.74
N ALA A 218 9.20 -5.19 40.42
CA ALA A 218 8.31 -5.90 41.31
C ALA A 218 8.72 -7.39 41.45
N ASP A 219 9.09 -8.03 40.34
CA ASP A 219 9.52 -9.42 40.30
C ASP A 219 10.86 -9.63 41.05
N GLU A 220 11.80 -8.68 40.96
CA GLU A 220 13.04 -8.70 41.74
C GLU A 220 12.79 -8.58 43.25
N LYS A 221 11.91 -7.66 43.68
CA LYS A 221 11.53 -7.51 45.09
C LYS A 221 10.83 -8.77 45.64
N ALA A 222 10.02 -9.44 44.82
CA ALA A 222 9.34 -10.67 45.22
C ALA A 222 10.30 -11.85 45.40
N LYS A 223 11.37 -11.93 44.59
CA LYS A 223 12.41 -12.96 44.73
C LYS A 223 13.28 -12.74 45.98
N GLY A 224 13.66 -11.51 46.29
CA GLY A 224 14.47 -11.19 47.49
C GLY A 224 13.76 -11.51 48.81
N LYS A 225 12.43 -11.32 48.89
CA LYS A 225 11.67 -11.66 50.10
C LYS A 225 11.55 -13.16 50.36
N LYS A 226 11.57 -14.00 49.32
CA LYS A 226 11.49 -15.47 49.48
C LYS A 226 12.80 -16.12 49.94
N SER A 227 13.93 -15.43 49.82
CA SER A 227 15.21 -15.91 50.35
C SER A 227 15.38 -15.62 51.84
N GLU A 228 14.73 -14.59 52.39
CA GLU A 228 14.84 -14.25 53.82
C GLU A 228 13.92 -15.09 54.73
N GLU A 229 12.93 -15.79 54.18
CA GLU A 229 11.96 -16.60 54.96
C GLU A 229 12.35 -18.09 55.07
N LYS A 230 13.54 -18.46 54.56
CA LYS A 230 14.08 -19.84 54.60
C LYS A 230 15.30 -20.02 55.50
N ASP A 231 15.75 -18.94 56.16
CA ASP A 231 16.78 -18.96 57.20
C ASP A 231 16.11 -18.77 58.58
#